data_AF-E2PXC2-F1
#
_entry.id   AF-E2PXC2-F1
#
_cell.length_a   1.000
_cell.length_b   1.000
_cell.length_c   1.000
_cell.angle_alpha   90.00
_cell.angle_beta   90.00
_cell.angle_gamma   90.00
#
_symmetry.space_group_name_H-M   'P 1'
#
loop_
_entity.id
_entity.type
_entity.pdbx_description
1 polymer ?
#
loop_
_entity_poly.entity_id
_entity_poly.type
_entity_poly.pdbx_seq_one_letter_code
_entity_poly.pdbx_strand_id
1 'polypeptide(L)'
;MLETSARLLRLLSLLQAHREWSGAELAERLGVTARTVRRDADRLRALGYPVNASPGTGGGYRLGAGARLPPLLLDDEEAVAVAVGLRTSAGQGVEGIGETSVRALAKLE
;
A
#
# COMPACT_ATOMS: atom_id res chain seq x y z
N MET A 1 15.12 21.54 9.56
CA MET A 1 14.60 20.64 8.51
C MET A 1 14.72 19.16 8.88
N LEU A 2 15.84 18.72 9.45
CA LEU A 2 16.04 17.32 9.89
C LEU A 2 14.96 16.81 10.85
N GLU A 3 14.53 17.63 11.81
CA GLU A 3 13.42 17.35 12.75
C GLU A 3 12.11 16.91 12.06
N THR A 4 11.77 17.54 10.93
CA THR A 4 10.53 17.19 10.20
C THR A 4 10.69 15.88 9.44
N SER A 5 11.84 15.66 8.80
CA SER A 5 12.11 14.40 8.09
C SER A 5 12.19 13.21 9.05
N ALA A 6 12.85 13.39 10.19
CA ALA A 6 12.94 12.38 11.26
C ALA A 6 11.54 12.01 11.79
N ARG A 7 10.68 13.01 12.03
CA ARG A 7 9.29 12.77 12.44
C ARG A 7 8.48 12.02 11.38
N LEU A 8 8.64 12.36 10.10
CA LEU A 8 7.93 11.70 9.01
C LEU A 8 8.30 10.22 8.90
N LEU A 9 9.60 9.91 9.01
CA LEU A 9 10.09 8.53 9.04
C LEU A 9 9.60 7.78 10.27
N ARG A 10 9.56 8.43 11.43
CA ARG A 10 9.02 7.84 12.66
C ARG A 10 7.53 7.54 12.57
N LEU A 11 6.74 8.43 11.96
CA LEU A 11 5.33 8.18 11.66
C LEU A 11 5.17 6.97 10.74
N LEU A 12 5.97 6.87 9.67
CA LEU A 12 5.96 5.73 8.76
C LEU A 12 6.27 4.42 9.50
N SER A 13 7.32 4.38 10.33
CA SER A 13 7.67 3.20 11.11
C SER A 13 6.56 2.76 12.07
N LEU A 14 5.86 3.71 12.70
CA LEU A 14 4.69 3.38 13.55
C LEU A 14 3.57 2.74 12.73
N LEU A 15 3.22 3.32 11.58
CA LEU A 15 2.17 2.80 10.70
C LEU A 15 2.52 1.42 10.09
N GLN A 16 3.80 1.06 10.00
CA GLN A 16 4.25 -0.26 9.57
C GLN A 16 4.21 -1.31 10.69
N ALA A 17 4.43 -0.90 11.94
CA ALA A 17 4.49 -1.80 13.09
C ALA A 17 3.11 -2.29 13.56
N HIS A 18 2.04 -1.54 13.28
CA HIS A 18 0.70 -1.88 13.74
C HIS A 18 -0.37 -1.68 12.67
N ARG A 19 -1.42 -2.50 12.73
CA ARG A 19 -2.46 -2.54 11.68
C ARG A 19 -3.30 -1.26 11.62
N GLU A 20 -3.48 -0.58 12.75
CA GLU A 20 -4.26 0.65 12.87
C GLU A 20 -3.82 1.43 14.11
N TRP A 21 -3.83 2.75 14.02
CA TRP A 21 -3.49 3.67 15.11
C TRP A 21 -4.51 4.80 15.18
N SER A 22 -5.02 5.16 16.35
CA SER A 22 -5.81 6.39 16.46
C SER A 22 -4.92 7.63 16.22
N GLY A 23 -5.55 8.73 15.78
CA GLY A 23 -4.85 10.01 15.64
C GLY A 23 -4.30 10.54 16.97
N ALA A 24 -4.95 10.21 18.09
CA ALA A 24 -4.52 10.61 19.43
C ALA A 24 -3.26 9.84 19.88
N GLU A 25 -3.21 8.52 19.66
CA GLU A 25 -2.04 7.71 20.01
C GLU A 25 -0.81 8.09 19.19
N LEU A 26 -0.98 8.37 17.89
CA LEU A 26 0.12 8.87 17.05
C LEU A 26 0.61 10.23 17.52
N ALA A 27 -0.30 11.12 17.89
CA ALA A 27 0.02 12.45 18.39
C ALA A 27 0.85 12.36 19.68
N GLU A 28 0.42 11.53 20.63
CA GLU A 28 1.14 11.27 21.87
C GLU A 28 2.55 10.69 21.62
N ARG A 29 2.65 9.62 20.82
CA ARG A 29 3.93 8.93 20.55
C ARG A 29 4.93 9.79 19.77
N LEU A 30 4.45 10.68 18.92
CA LEU A 30 5.28 11.59 18.13
C LEU A 30 5.52 12.93 18.84
N GLY A 31 4.88 13.18 20.00
CA GLY A 31 4.98 14.43 20.73
C GLY A 31 4.43 15.64 19.95
N VAL A 32 3.39 15.44 19.15
CA VAL A 32 2.79 16.48 18.29
C VAL A 32 1.27 16.51 18.42
N THR A 33 0.63 17.49 17.79
CA THR A 33 -0.84 17.58 17.77
C THR A 33 -1.45 16.66 16.71
N ALA A 34 -2.72 16.26 16.90
CA ALA A 34 -3.47 15.49 15.89
C ALA A 34 -3.53 16.20 14.52
N ARG A 35 -3.56 17.55 14.49
CA ARG A 35 -3.46 18.36 13.27
C ARG A 35 -2.13 18.12 12.54
N THR A 36 -1.04 17.96 13.29
CA THR A 36 0.30 17.69 12.74
C THR A 36 0.39 16.26 12.21
N VAL A 37 -0.17 15.29 12.93
CA VAL A 37 -0.29 13.89 12.43
C VAL A 37 -1.04 13.85 11.11
N ARG A 38 -2.16 14.56 10.98
CA ARG A 38 -2.91 14.65 9.72
C ARG A 38 -2.05 15.22 8.60
N ARG A 39 -1.36 16.33 8.86
CA ARG A 39 -0.45 16.98 7.88
C ARG A 39 0.71 16.07 7.47
N ASP A 40 1.28 15.31 8.40
CA ASP A 40 2.39 14.40 8.11
C ASP A 40 1.90 13.12 7.40
N ALA A 41 0.68 12.65 7.67
CA ALA A 41 0.03 11.61 6.89
C ALA A 41 -0.23 12.05 5.44
N ASP A 42 -0.69 13.29 5.22
CA ASP A 42 -0.87 13.87 3.88
C ASP A 42 0.45 13.98 3.12
N ARG A 43 1.54 14.32 3.81
CA ARG A 43 2.89 14.31 3.23
C ARG A 43 3.35 12.91 2.84
N LEU A 44 3.10 11.90 3.66
CA LEU A 44 3.39 10.51 3.30
C LEU A 44 2.58 10.06 2.07
N ARG A 45 1.31 10.47 1.96
CA ARG A 45 0.48 10.23 0.76
C ARG A 45 1.07 10.88 -0.49
N ALA A 46 1.52 12.14 -0.38
CA ALA A 46 2.17 12.84 -1.48
C ALA A 46 3.49 12.17 -1.92
N LEU A 47 4.15 11.44 -1.01
CA LEU A 47 5.33 10.62 -1.28
C LEU A 47 5.01 9.20 -1.80
N GLY A 48 3.73 8.87 -2.03
CA GLY A 48 3.31 7.59 -2.59
C GLY A 48 3.07 6.48 -1.56
N TYR A 49 3.13 6.77 -0.26
CA TYR A 49 2.75 5.80 0.77
C TYR A 49 1.22 5.79 0.94
N PRO A 50 0.54 4.64 0.79
CA PRO A 50 -0.92 4.58 0.89
C PRO A 50 -1.33 4.65 2.37
N VAL A 51 -1.51 5.85 2.92
CA VAL A 51 -2.01 6.02 4.30
C VAL A 51 -3.53 6.17 4.27
N ASN A 52 -4.26 5.20 4.81
CA ASN A 52 -5.72 5.27 4.94
C ASN A 52 -6.10 5.90 6.28
N ALA A 53 -7.19 6.65 6.31
CA ALA A 53 -7.76 7.21 7.53
C ALA A 53 -9.24 6.86 7.59
N SER A 54 -9.67 6.20 8.67
CA SER A 54 -11.08 5.90 8.94
C SER A 54 -11.67 6.97 9.85
N PRO A 55 -12.83 7.57 9.54
CA PRO A 55 -13.53 8.47 10.44
C PRO A 55 -14.26 7.72 11.57
N GLY A 56 -14.53 8.40 12.69
CA GLY A 56 -15.35 7.88 13.81
C GLY A 56 -14.59 7.68 15.13
N THR A 57 -15.31 7.25 16.16
CA THR A 57 -14.83 7.09 17.56
C THR A 57 -13.79 5.98 17.75
N GLY A 58 -13.70 5.04 16.79
CA GLY A 58 -12.61 4.06 16.68
C GLY A 58 -11.77 4.23 15.41
N GLY A 59 -11.91 5.37 14.73
CA GLY A 59 -11.26 5.63 13.45
C GLY A 59 -9.78 5.92 13.58
N GLY A 60 -8.95 5.19 12.85
CA GLY A 60 -7.49 5.33 12.88
C GLY A 60 -6.83 5.61 11.54
N TYR A 61 -5.53 5.86 11.63
CA TYR A 61 -4.60 5.82 10.53
C TYR A 61 -4.02 4.42 10.40
N ARG A 62 -3.92 3.95 9.16
CA ARG A 62 -3.20 2.72 8.85
C ARG A 62 -2.41 2.86 7.58
N LEU A 63 -1.30 2.14 7.49
CA LEU A 63 -0.69 1.91 6.19
C LEU A 63 -1.58 0.90 5.44
N GLY A 64 -2.12 1.34 4.30
CA GLY A 64 -2.75 0.46 3.33
C GLY A 64 -1.73 -0.55 2.80
N ALA A 65 -2.22 -1.68 2.28
CA ALA A 65 -1.37 -2.64 1.61
C ALA A 65 -0.65 -1.92 0.45
N GLY A 66 0.67 -1.81 0.56
CA GLY A 66 1.49 -1.10 -0.40
C GLY A 66 1.60 -1.89 -1.70
N ALA A 67 0.73 -1.61 -2.67
CA ALA A 67 0.94 -1.77 -4.12
C ALA A 67 1.53 -3.10 -4.66
N ARG A 68 1.62 -4.15 -3.85
CA ARG A 68 2.05 -5.49 -4.24
C ARG A 68 1.06 -6.49 -3.73
N LEU A 69 0.67 -7.37 -4.64
CA LEU A 69 -0.03 -8.59 -4.30
C LEU A 69 0.80 -9.34 -3.26
N PRO A 70 0.20 -9.83 -2.15
CA PRO A 70 0.90 -10.74 -1.26
C PRO A 70 1.38 -11.97 -2.07
N PRO A 71 2.39 -12.71 -1.59
CA PRO A 71 2.85 -13.93 -2.26
C PRO A 71 1.65 -14.84 -2.54
N LEU A 72 1.41 -15.14 -3.82
CA LEU A 72 0.40 -16.11 -4.21
C LEU A 72 1.02 -17.49 -4.07
N LEU A 73 0.39 -18.33 -3.27
CA LEU A 73 0.67 -19.77 -3.24
C LEU A 73 -0.23 -20.39 -4.30
N LEU A 74 0.28 -20.45 -5.54
CA LEU A 74 -0.39 -21.15 -6.63
C LEU A 74 0.15 -22.58 -6.66
N ASP A 75 -0.73 -23.55 -6.83
CA ASP A 75 -0.31 -24.88 -7.26
C ASP A 75 0.00 -24.92 -8.77
N ASP A 76 0.50 -26.07 -9.24
CA ASP A 76 0.91 -26.25 -10.64
C ASP A 76 -0.26 -26.04 -11.62
N GLU A 77 -1.47 -26.46 -11.26
CA GLU A 77 -2.67 -26.31 -12.11
C GLU A 77 -3.14 -24.85 -12.14
N GLU A 78 -3.13 -24.19 -10.98
CA GLU A 78 -3.47 -22.77 -10.83
C GLU A 78 -2.48 -21.88 -11.59
N ALA A 79 -1.18 -22.18 -11.54
CA ALA A 79 -0.15 -21.44 -12.28
C ALA A 79 -0.35 -21.56 -13.81
N VAL A 80 -0.65 -22.77 -14.29
CA VAL A 80 -0.96 -23.02 -15.72
C VAL A 80 -2.24 -22.27 -16.13
N ALA A 81 -3.28 -22.30 -15.31
CA ALA A 81 -4.54 -21.59 -15.59
C ALA A 81 -4.32 -20.08 -15.72
N VAL A 82 -3.51 -19.49 -14.83
CA VAL A 82 -3.16 -18.06 -14.90
C VAL A 82 -2.33 -17.76 -16.15
N ALA A 83 -1.32 -18.58 -16.48
CA ALA A 83 -0.48 -18.38 -17.66
C ALA A 83 -1.27 -18.43 -18.98
N VAL A 84 -2.20 -19.40 -19.10
CA VAL A 84 -3.09 -19.53 -20.28
C VAL A 84 -4.05 -18.35 -20.39
N GLY A 85 -4.62 -17.90 -19.27
CA GLY A 85 -5.47 -16.71 -19.22
C GLY A 85 -4.74 -15.46 -19.70
N LEU A 86 -3.54 -15.22 -19.18
CA LEU A 86 -2.70 -14.06 -19.55
C LEU A 86 -2.30 -14.08 -21.03
N ARG A 87 -1.92 -15.26 -21.58
CA ARG A 87 -1.61 -15.41 -23.01
C ARG A 87 -2.81 -15.11 -23.90
N THR A 88 -3.99 -15.56 -23.50
CA THR A 88 -5.23 -15.32 -24.24
C THR A 88 -5.60 -13.85 -24.23
N SER A 89 -5.48 -13.17 -23.08
CA SER A 89 -5.70 -11.73 -22.94
C SER A 89 -4.70 -10.89 -23.75
N ALA A 90 -3.44 -11.34 -23.86
CA ALA A 90 -2.44 -10.69 -24.69
C ALA A 90 -2.72 -10.83 -26.20
N GLY A 91 -3.26 -11.97 -26.65
CA GLY A 91 -3.53 -12.25 -28.06
C GLY A 91 -4.88 -11.73 -28.58
N GLN A 92 -5.89 -11.59 -27.72
CA GLN A 92 -7.26 -11.22 -28.11
C GLN A 92 -7.57 -9.71 -28.02
N GLY A 93 -6.57 -8.86 -27.76
CA GLY A 93 -6.74 -7.41 -27.89
C GLY A 93 -7.79 -6.79 -26.96
N VAL A 94 -7.95 -7.32 -25.74
CA VAL A 94 -8.75 -6.63 -24.72
C VAL A 94 -8.08 -5.27 -24.46
N GLU A 95 -8.77 -4.20 -24.81
CA GLU A 95 -8.23 -2.85 -24.85
C GLU A 95 -7.68 -2.47 -23.47
N GLY A 96 -6.39 -2.12 -23.41
CA GLY A 96 -5.71 -1.69 -22.18
C GLY A 96 -5.09 -2.79 -21.31
N ILE A 97 -5.20 -4.09 -21.63
CA ILE A 97 -4.58 -5.17 -20.82
C ILE A 97 -3.54 -6.03 -21.53
N GLY A 98 -3.31 -5.85 -22.83
CA GLY A 98 -2.34 -6.67 -23.57
C GLY A 98 -0.90 -6.54 -23.03
N GLU A 99 -0.41 -5.31 -22.88
CA GLU A 99 0.96 -5.05 -22.41
C GLU A 99 1.17 -5.47 -20.95
N THR A 100 0.17 -5.27 -20.09
CA THR A 100 0.20 -5.70 -18.69
C THR A 100 0.12 -7.22 -18.55
N SER A 101 -0.58 -7.90 -19.46
CA SER A 101 -0.64 -9.38 -19.49
C SER A 101 0.71 -10.00 -19.82
N VAL A 102 1.44 -9.46 -20.81
CA VAL A 102 2.80 -9.90 -21.14
C VAL A 102 3.75 -9.70 -19.95
N ARG A 103 3.67 -8.54 -19.29
CA ARG A 103 4.49 -8.24 -18.11
C ARG A 103 4.16 -9.10 -16.89
N ALA A 104 2.93 -9.59 -16.78
CA ALA A 104 2.51 -10.52 -15.72
C ALA A 104 2.97 -11.95 -16.02
N LEU A 105 2.89 -12.38 -17.29
CA LEU A 105 3.35 -13.70 -17.73
C LEU A 105 4.85 -13.91 -17.46
N ALA A 106 5.67 -12.88 -17.71
CA ALA A 106 7.11 -12.89 -17.42
C ALA A 106 7.48 -13.01 -15.93
N LYS A 107 6.49 -13.01 -15.01
CA LYS A 107 6.71 -13.23 -13.57
C LYS A 107 6.35 -14.65 -13.12
N LEU A 108 5.79 -15.46 -14.03
CA LEU A 108 5.46 -16.88 -13.79
C LEU A 108 6.55 -17.83 -14.33
N GLU A 109 7.46 -17.31 -15.15
CA GLU A 109 8.73 -17.95 -15.54
C GLU A 109 9.82 -17.62 -14.52
#